data_AF-A0A0G4KRB7-F1
#
_entry.id   AF-A0A0G4KRB7-F1
#
_cell.length_a   1.000
_cell.length_b   1.000
_cell.length_c   1.000
_cell.angle_alpha   90.00
_cell.angle_beta   90.00
_cell.angle_gamma   90.00
#
_symmetry.space_group_name_H-M   'P 1'
#
loop_
_entity.id
_entity.type
_entity.pdbx_description
1 polymer ?
#
loop_
_entity_poly.entity_id
_entity_poly.type
_entity_poly.pdbx_seq_one_letter_code
_entity_poly.pdbx_strand_id
1 'polypeptide(L)'
;MDNDGQLSTRFNYRWSDKLVSKTQLQVVPGSGQDMVQLENEYTGDDFTASLKMLNPSALDGGITGIFIGSYLQSVTPKLALGLETVWQRAGLTQGPEMATSYSLRYKSDDWVA
;
A
#
# COMPACT_ATOMS: atom_id res chain seq x y z
N MET A 1 13.25 -12.48 14.13
CA MET A 1 14.13 -13.61 13.80
C MET A 1 13.39 -14.83 14.27
N ASP A 2 12.73 -15.48 13.33
CA ASP A 2 11.91 -16.66 13.57
C ASP A 2 12.77 -17.90 13.27
N ASN A 3 12.37 -19.04 13.83
CA ASN A 3 13.14 -20.30 13.92
C ASN A 3 13.51 -20.94 12.56
N ASP A 4 13.13 -20.32 11.43
CA ASP A 4 13.43 -20.72 10.05
C ASP A 4 14.36 -19.75 9.30
N GLY A 5 14.98 -18.79 10.01
CA GLY A 5 15.86 -17.79 9.39
C GLY A 5 15.12 -16.67 8.64
N GLN A 6 13.78 -16.64 8.71
CA GLN A 6 13.00 -15.53 8.17
C GLN A 6 13.38 -14.22 8.88
N LEU A 7 13.71 -13.22 8.06
CA LEU A 7 14.03 -11.87 8.50
C LEU A 7 12.93 -10.94 8.01
N SER A 8 11.98 -10.63 8.90
CA SER A 8 11.04 -9.53 8.70
C SER A 8 11.55 -8.29 9.43
N THR A 9 11.69 -7.20 8.69
CA THR A 9 12.11 -5.90 9.20
C THR A 9 11.09 -4.86 8.77
N ARG A 10 10.61 -4.06 9.72
CA ARG A 10 9.68 -2.96 9.45
C ARG A 10 10.26 -1.66 9.97
N PHE A 11 10.45 -0.72 9.06
CA PHE A 11 10.84 0.64 9.34
C PHE A 11 9.63 1.55 9.16
N ASN A 12 9.24 2.26 10.21
CA ASN A 12 8.22 3.29 10.11
C ASN A 12 8.90 4.63 10.39
N TYR A 13 8.92 5.51 9.40
CA TYR A 13 9.49 6.84 9.48
C TYR A 13 8.41 7.89 9.28
N ARG A 14 8.17 8.69 10.32
CA ARG A 14 7.20 9.80 10.28
C ARG A 14 7.97 11.08 9.96
N TRP A 15 7.82 11.59 8.74
CA TRP A 15 8.42 12.85 8.31
C TRP A 15 7.74 14.06 8.96
N SER A 16 6.43 13.98 9.16
CA SER A 16 5.60 14.96 9.85
C SER A 16 4.37 14.25 10.42
N ASP A 17 3.59 14.89 11.28
CA ASP A 17 2.36 14.30 11.82
C ASP A 17 1.42 13.78 10.72
N LYS A 18 1.46 14.48 9.57
CA LYS A 18 0.69 14.21 8.36
C LYS A 18 1.33 13.23 7.38
N LEU A 19 2.64 13.00 7.41
CA LEU A 19 3.35 12.17 6.40
C LEU A 19 4.14 11.05 7.08
N VAL A 20 3.73 9.81 6.81
CA VAL A 20 4.34 8.60 7.35
C VAL A 20 4.78 7.69 6.20
N SER A 21 6.06 7.43 6.10
CA SER A 21 6.62 6.41 5.22
C SER A 21 6.88 5.14 6.03
N LYS A 22 6.40 4.01 5.55
CA LYS A 22 6.63 2.69 6.13
C LYS A 22 7.32 1.83 5.09
N THR A 23 8.32 1.08 5.50
CA THR A 23 9.05 0.16 4.66
C THR A 23 9.11 -1.17 5.38
N GLN A 24 8.64 -2.22 4.73
CA GLN A 24 8.64 -3.57 5.24
C GLN A 24 9.49 -4.42 4.29
N LEU A 25 10.44 -5.13 4.86
CA LEU A 25 11.36 -6.02 4.16
C LEU A 25 11.21 -7.39 4.80
N GLN A 26 10.73 -8.36 4.06
CA GLN A 26 10.62 -9.74 4.52
C GLN A 26 11.44 -10.63 3.61
N VAL A 27 12.54 -11.13 4.14
CA VAL A 27 13.43 -12.07 3.47
C VAL A 27 13.14 -13.46 4.02
N VAL A 28 12.72 -14.35 3.13
CA VAL A 28 12.46 -15.77 3.46
C VAL A 28 13.58 -16.61 2.85
N PRO A 29 14.57 -17.04 3.65
CA PRO A 29 15.64 -17.89 3.13
C PRO A 29 15.05 -19.22 2.65
N GLY A 30 15.39 -19.61 1.42
CA GLY A 30 14.97 -20.89 0.81
C GLY A 30 13.89 -20.78 -0.27
N SER A 31 13.11 -19.68 -0.33
CA SER A 31 12.12 -19.47 -1.39
C SER A 31 12.58 -18.51 -2.50
N GLY A 32 13.72 -17.83 -2.32
CA GLY A 32 14.24 -16.84 -3.29
C GLY A 32 13.30 -15.65 -3.51
N GLN A 33 12.29 -15.49 -2.66
CA GLN A 33 11.22 -14.53 -2.82
C GLN A 33 11.30 -13.51 -1.68
N ASP A 34 12.12 -12.48 -1.90
CA ASP A 34 12.22 -11.34 -1.01
C ASP A 34 11.00 -10.44 -1.21
N MET A 35 10.24 -10.21 -0.15
CA MET A 35 9.08 -9.33 -0.18
C MET A 35 9.46 -7.94 0.31
N VAL A 36 9.38 -6.94 -0.56
CA VAL A 36 9.68 -5.55 -0.23
C VAL A 36 8.40 -4.74 -0.38
N GLN A 37 7.89 -4.18 0.70
CA GLN A 37 6.70 -3.34 0.71
C GLN A 37 7.03 -1.93 1.20
N LEU A 38 6.81 -0.95 0.35
CA LEU A 38 6.94 0.46 0.66
C LEU A 38 5.54 1.07 0.74
N GLU A 39 5.16 1.65 1.87
CA GLU A 39 3.91 2.38 2.04
C GLU A 39 4.21 3.84 2.36
N ASN A 40 3.52 4.78 1.73
CA ASN A 40 3.61 6.20 2.03
C ASN A 40 2.20 6.70 2.29
N GLU A 41 1.92 7.01 3.54
CA GLU A 41 0.64 7.52 4.00
C GLU A 41 0.76 9.02 4.22
N TYR A 42 -0.12 9.77 3.59
CA TYR A 42 -0.28 11.19 3.75
C TYR A 42 -1.69 11.49 4.26
N THR A 43 -1.80 11.88 5.52
CA THR A 43 -3.05 12.27 6.18
C THR A 43 -3.13 13.78 6.22
N GLY A 44 -3.90 14.37 5.31
CA GLY A 44 -4.31 15.77 5.36
C GLY A 44 -5.44 16.00 6.37
N ASP A 45 -5.91 17.25 6.46
CA ASP A 45 -6.97 17.61 7.42
C ASP A 45 -8.34 17.02 7.00
N ASP A 46 -8.64 17.01 5.70
CA ASP A 46 -9.92 16.52 5.15
C ASP A 46 -9.76 15.32 4.20
N PHE A 47 -8.53 14.80 4.02
CA PHE A 47 -8.26 13.68 3.13
C PHE A 47 -7.08 12.82 3.60
N THR A 48 -7.01 11.59 3.11
CA THR A 48 -5.91 10.66 3.35
C THR A 48 -5.53 10.02 2.03
N ALA A 49 -4.29 10.20 1.60
CA ALA A 49 -3.70 9.48 0.50
C ALA A 49 -2.76 8.40 1.06
N SER A 50 -2.75 7.23 0.45
CA SER A 50 -1.83 6.15 0.77
C SER A 50 -1.31 5.56 -0.52
N LEU A 51 0.01 5.49 -0.66
CA LEU A 51 0.66 4.87 -1.80
C LEU A 51 1.45 3.66 -1.30
N LYS A 52 1.03 2.47 -1.69
CA LYS A 52 1.71 1.21 -1.36
C LYS A 52 2.37 0.65 -2.60
N MET A 53 3.56 0.11 -2.43
CA MET A 53 4.33 -0.55 -3.46
C MET A 53 4.78 -1.88 -2.89
N LEU A 54 4.46 -3.01 -3.53
CA LEU A 54 4.90 -4.33 -3.11
C LEU A 54 5.72 -4.97 -4.22
N ASN A 55 6.85 -5.54 -3.82
CA ASN A 55 7.80 -6.25 -4.65
C ASN A 55 8.15 -5.50 -5.95
N PRO A 56 8.68 -4.26 -5.87
CA PRO A 56 9.25 -3.61 -7.04
C PRO A 56 10.51 -4.39 -7.46
N SER A 57 10.37 -5.42 -8.30
CA SER A 57 11.49 -6.17 -8.83
C SER A 57 11.91 -5.54 -10.15
N ALA A 58 13.04 -4.83 -10.14
CA ALA A 58 13.64 -4.18 -11.31
C ALA A 58 14.73 -5.02 -11.99
N LEU A 59 14.80 -6.31 -11.68
CA LEU A 59 16.01 -7.13 -11.85
C LEU A 59 16.25 -7.71 -13.24
N ASP A 60 15.32 -7.61 -14.20
CA ASP A 60 15.54 -8.21 -15.53
C ASP A 60 14.74 -7.47 -16.63
N GLY A 61 15.01 -6.17 -16.79
CA GLY A 61 14.53 -5.41 -17.96
C GLY A 61 13.08 -4.93 -17.94
N GLY A 62 12.36 -5.03 -16.82
CA GLY A 62 11.01 -4.48 -16.66
C GLY A 62 10.68 -4.09 -15.22
N ILE A 63 9.73 -3.17 -15.07
CA ILE A 63 9.15 -2.80 -13.77
C ILE A 63 8.00 -3.76 -13.50
N THR A 64 8.21 -4.74 -12.62
CA THR A 64 7.16 -5.61 -12.09
C THR A 64 6.98 -5.33 -10.60
N GLY A 65 5.75 -5.44 -10.12
CA GLY A 65 5.37 -5.05 -8.77
C GLY A 65 3.91 -4.62 -8.68
N ILE A 66 3.42 -4.50 -7.46
CA ILE A 66 2.08 -4.05 -7.13
C ILE A 66 2.20 -2.61 -6.64
N PHE A 67 1.40 -1.71 -7.18
CA PHE A 67 1.32 -0.30 -6.83
C PHE A 67 -0.13 0.00 -6.51
N ILE A 68 -0.41 0.39 -5.28
CA ILE A 68 -1.75 0.68 -4.79
C ILE A 68 -1.77 2.14 -4.39
N GLY A 69 -2.53 2.95 -5.12
CA GLY A 69 -2.83 4.32 -4.74
C GLY A 69 -4.24 4.39 -4.16
N SER A 70 -4.36 4.55 -2.85
CA SER A 70 -5.61 4.79 -2.16
C SER A 70 -5.75 6.28 -1.84
N TYR A 71 -6.89 6.87 -2.14
CA TYR A 71 -7.21 8.26 -1.85
C TYR A 71 -8.59 8.32 -1.23
N LEU A 72 -8.69 8.80 0.00
CA LEU A 72 -9.92 8.92 0.76
C LEU A 72 -10.12 10.37 1.14
N GLN A 73 -11.21 10.98 0.68
CA GLN A 73 -11.57 12.36 0.98
C GLN A 73 -12.86 12.41 1.77
N SER A 74 -12.84 13.11 2.90
CA SER A 74 -14.02 13.39 3.70
C SER A 74 -14.77 14.57 3.08
N VAL A 75 -15.92 14.29 2.45
CA VAL A 75 -16.77 15.35 1.87
C VAL A 75 -17.66 15.97 2.96
N THR A 76 -17.95 15.22 4.01
CA THR A 76 -18.79 15.65 5.14
C THR A 76 -18.27 14.96 6.42
N PRO A 77 -18.48 15.49 7.64
CA PRO A 77 -18.06 14.82 8.88
C PRO A 77 -18.59 13.38 9.05
N LYS A 78 -19.65 13.05 8.31
CA LYS A 78 -20.32 11.74 8.31
C LYS A 78 -20.09 10.93 7.04
N LEU A 79 -19.49 11.49 6.00
CA LEU A 79 -19.38 10.85 4.69
C LEU A 79 -17.99 11.05 4.11
N ALA A 80 -17.30 9.94 3.86
CA ALA A 80 -16.01 9.89 3.19
C ALA A 80 -16.11 9.06 1.92
N LEU A 81 -15.54 9.59 0.85
CA LEU A 81 -15.42 8.94 -0.45
C LEU A 81 -13.97 8.48 -0.61
N GLY A 82 -13.77 7.22 -0.95
CA GLY A 82 -12.49 6.60 -1.22
C GLY A 82 -12.40 6.10 -2.65
N LEU A 83 -11.21 6.18 -3.21
CA LEU A 83 -10.83 5.56 -4.46
C LEU A 83 -9.51 4.84 -4.23
N GLU A 84 -9.43 3.58 -4.63
CA GLU A 84 -8.22 2.79 -4.56
C GLU A 84 -7.91 2.23 -5.94
N THR A 85 -6.82 2.69 -6.54
CA THR A 85 -6.30 2.15 -7.79
C THR A 85 -5.17 1.21 -7.48
N VAL A 86 -5.37 -0.07 -7.77
CA VAL A 86 -4.35 -1.11 -7.75
C VAL A 86 -3.86 -1.29 -9.18
N TRP A 87 -2.60 -0.95 -9.42
CA TRP A 87 -1.87 -1.33 -10.60
C TRP A 87 -0.88 -2.42 -10.23
N GLN A 88 -1.06 -3.63 -10.73
CA GLN A 88 -0.13 -4.71 -10.47
C GLN A 88 0.38 -5.33 -11.75
N ARG A 89 1.65 -5.70 -11.74
CA ARG A 89 2.27 -6.46 -12.79
C ARG A 89 3.11 -7.57 -12.17
N ALA A 90 2.55 -8.78 -12.13
CA ALA A 90 3.18 -9.91 -11.42
C ALA A 90 4.37 -10.54 -12.19
N GLY A 91 4.57 -10.20 -13.46
CA GLY A 91 5.72 -10.69 -14.25
C GLY A 91 5.84 -10.01 -15.61
N LEU A 92 7.00 -10.15 -16.27
CA LEU A 92 7.24 -9.60 -17.62
C LEU A 92 6.26 -10.17 -18.66
N THR A 93 5.81 -11.40 -18.44
CA THR A 93 4.89 -12.16 -19.30
C THR A 93 3.42 -11.89 -19.03
N GLN A 94 3.09 -11.26 -17.89
CA GLN A 94 1.73 -10.84 -17.56
C GLN A 94 1.51 -9.38 -17.93
N GLY A 95 0.35 -9.11 -18.52
CA GLY A 95 -0.10 -7.74 -18.79
C GLY A 95 -0.23 -6.95 -17.48
N PRO A 96 -0.06 -5.62 -17.51
CA PRO A 96 -0.38 -4.80 -16.36
C PRO A 96 -1.87 -4.90 -16.04
N GLU A 97 -2.20 -5.34 -14.84
CA GLU A 97 -3.56 -5.32 -14.33
C GLU A 97 -3.80 -4.00 -13.61
N MET A 98 -4.86 -3.31 -13.99
CA MET A 98 -5.30 -2.10 -13.31
C MET A 98 -6.72 -2.33 -12.81
N ALA A 99 -6.89 -2.39 -11.49
CA ALA A 99 -8.17 -2.40 -10.83
C ALA A 99 -8.37 -1.05 -10.14
N THR A 100 -9.52 -0.43 -10.35
CA THR A 100 -9.91 0.76 -9.59
C THR A 100 -11.15 0.42 -8.78
N SER A 101 -10.97 0.39 -7.47
CA SER A 101 -12.00 0.20 -6.47
C SER A 101 -12.49 1.57 -6.01
N TYR A 102 -13.80 1.70 -5.88
CA TYR A 102 -14.41 2.87 -5.23
C TYR A 102 -14.94 2.40 -3.88
N SER A 103 -14.68 3.18 -2.85
CA SER A 103 -15.15 2.91 -1.49
C SER A 103 -15.94 4.10 -0.99
N LEU A 104 -17.02 3.82 -0.28
CA LEU A 104 -17.86 4.83 0.34
C LEU A 104 -17.91 4.47 1.81
N ARG A 105 -17.64 5.45 2.68
CA ARG A 105 -17.76 5.27 4.12
C ARG A 105 -18.77 6.28 4.64
N TYR A 106 -19.83 5.79 5.25
CA TYR A 106 -20.83 6.61 5.91
C TYR A 106 -20.81 6.34 7.42
N LYS A 107 -20.35 7.32 8.20
CA LYS A 107 -20.33 7.26 9.65
C LYS A 107 -21.58 7.95 10.20
N SER A 108 -22.58 7.16 10.57
CA SER A 108 -23.69 7.61 11.41
C SER A 108 -23.31 7.62 12.89
N ASP A 109 -24.17 8.19 13.73
CA ASP A 109 -23.93 8.31 15.18
C ASP A 109 -23.82 6.93 15.87
N ASP A 110 -24.56 5.95 15.35
CA ASP A 110 -24.70 4.61 15.92
C ASP A 110 -23.99 3.50 15.11
N TRP A 111 -23.76 3.72 13.80
CA TRP A 111 -23.19 2.68 12.91
C TRP A 111 -22.39 3.26 11.74
N VAL A 112 -21.49 2.45 11.18
CA VAL A 112 -20.66 2.79 10.01
C VAL A 112 -21.04 1.88 8.84
N ALA A 113 -21.38 2.47 7.70
CA ALA A 113 -21.60 1.81 6.40
C ALA A 113 -20.37 1.93 5.51
#